data_AF-A0A3A5UP60-F1
#
_entry.id   AF-A0A3A5UP60-F1
#
_cell.length_a   1.000
_cell.length_b   1.000
_cell.length_c   1.000
_cell.angle_alpha   90.00
_cell.angle_beta   90.00
_cell.angle_gamma   90.00
#
_symmetry.space_group_name_H-M   'P 1'
#
loop_
_entity.id
_entity.type
_entity.pdbx_description
1 polymer ?
#
loop_
_entity_poly.entity_id
_entity_poly.type
_entity_poly.pdbx_seq_one_letter_code
_entity_poly.pdbx_strand_id
1 'polypeptide(L)'
;MISLTSLTLAGLEFDKVKSGSVLIGENKGGWIYASQRPRHEVKCPDFYIMQSPLNDEQIMMISKEIGLEQKSDSWSAKKLNLILAYLSEKLNDNLEHLDDEKDWEIRCPSQGEWYLSLKNDKILTTKKSRELLSDGTSSNHRGAMMDGRPRQFEGFGPMQYHRAAIETHPSKKEITALSSIPLDRENTGITVRFVVSPIRRGDIVRVPANADVLSNIRVELFWTLVLGIIPSFAIPILRGMGSYAIDGWANLLFGGLCAGFVSGAFWRPKRPTILYEDGEIITITNRHR
;
A
#
# COMPACT_ATOMS: atom_id res chain seq x y z
N MET A 1 14.63 -28.98 10.72
CA MET A 1 14.03 -28.21 9.62
C MET A 1 15.14 -27.45 8.92
N ILE A 2 15.48 -27.84 7.69
CA ILE A 2 16.46 -27.12 6.88
C ILE A 2 15.72 -25.90 6.30
N SER A 3 15.96 -24.72 6.87
CA SER A 3 15.42 -23.48 6.30
C SER A 3 16.20 -23.15 5.03
N LEU A 4 15.62 -23.44 3.86
CA LEU A 4 16.20 -23.05 2.58
C LEU A 4 16.42 -21.52 2.54
N THR A 5 17.58 -21.11 2.06
CA THR A 5 17.95 -19.71 1.90
C THR A 5 17.38 -19.11 0.61
N SER A 6 17.12 -19.95 -0.38
CA SER A 6 16.58 -19.61 -1.69
C SER A 6 15.71 -20.74 -2.22
N LEU A 7 14.83 -20.42 -3.16
CA LEU A 7 13.93 -21.34 -3.87
C LEU A 7 14.07 -21.07 -5.37
N THR A 8 14.14 -22.13 -6.18
CA THR A 8 14.11 -22.02 -7.64
C THR A 8 12.84 -22.68 -8.17
N LEU A 9 12.09 -21.96 -8.99
CA LEU A 9 10.80 -22.42 -9.51
C LEU A 9 10.66 -22.00 -10.98
N ALA A 10 10.53 -22.98 -11.89
CA ALA A 10 10.40 -22.72 -13.33
C ALA A 10 11.47 -21.78 -13.92
N GLY A 11 12.72 -21.88 -13.44
CA GLY A 11 13.83 -21.02 -13.85
C GLY A 11 13.82 -19.62 -13.21
N LEU A 12 12.92 -19.37 -12.26
CA LEU A 12 12.88 -18.14 -11.46
C LEU A 12 13.52 -18.38 -10.09
N GLU A 13 14.34 -17.43 -9.64
CA GLU A 13 15.00 -17.47 -8.33
C GLU A 13 14.26 -16.60 -7.32
N PHE A 14 14.07 -17.13 -6.12
CA PHE A 14 13.43 -16.45 -5.00
C PHE A 14 14.33 -16.50 -3.77
N ASP A 15 14.51 -15.35 -3.12
CA ASP A 15 15.24 -15.22 -1.87
C ASP A 15 14.31 -15.30 -0.67
N LYS A 16 14.74 -16.00 0.38
CA LYS A 16 13.99 -16.03 1.63
C LYS A 16 13.99 -14.65 2.31
N VAL A 17 12.79 -14.18 2.65
CA VAL A 17 12.54 -13.05 3.55
C VAL A 17 12.06 -13.62 4.88
N LYS A 18 12.79 -13.30 5.96
CA LYS A 18 12.37 -13.68 7.32
C LYS A 18 11.14 -12.88 7.74
N SER A 19 10.30 -13.52 8.53
CA SER A 19 9.20 -12.89 9.24
C SER A 19 9.66 -11.65 9.98
N GLY A 20 8.78 -10.65 9.98
CA GLY A 20 9.10 -9.35 10.55
C GLY A 20 8.00 -8.35 10.31
N SER A 21 8.26 -7.10 10.68
CA SER A 21 7.29 -6.02 10.50
C SER A 21 7.86 -4.80 9.79
N VAL A 22 6.96 -4.08 9.14
CA VAL A 22 7.23 -2.84 8.41
C VAL A 22 6.12 -1.83 8.67
N LEU A 23 6.47 -0.54 8.70
CA LEU A 23 5.51 0.55 8.83
C LEU A 23 5.17 1.10 7.45
N ILE A 24 3.87 1.17 7.14
CA ILE A 24 3.34 1.63 5.85
C ILE A 24 2.45 2.84 6.06
N GLY A 25 2.52 3.81 5.14
CA GLY A 25 1.71 5.03 5.17
C GLY A 25 2.41 6.20 5.88
N GLU A 26 1.70 7.32 5.97
CA GLU A 26 2.19 8.60 6.48
C GLU A 26 1.51 8.95 7.81
N ASN A 27 2.23 9.65 8.69
CA ASN A 27 1.69 10.14 9.96
C ASN A 27 1.63 11.67 10.05
N LYS A 28 2.08 12.41 9.03
CA LYS A 28 1.87 13.86 8.93
C LYS A 28 0.39 14.21 8.99
N GLY A 29 0.06 15.23 9.78
CA GLY A 29 -1.34 15.61 10.00
C GLY A 29 -1.98 16.43 8.89
N GLY A 30 -1.18 17.04 8.00
CA GLY A 30 -1.70 17.88 6.91
C GLY A 30 -2.66 17.13 6.00
N TRP A 31 -3.73 17.77 5.55
CA TRP A 31 -4.77 17.07 4.78
C TRP A 31 -4.32 16.66 3.37
N ILE A 32 -3.24 17.24 2.82
CA ILE A 32 -2.62 16.75 1.57
C ILE A 32 -2.11 15.30 1.70
N TYR A 33 -1.82 14.84 2.91
CA TYR A 33 -1.39 13.46 3.19
C TYR A 33 -2.56 12.52 3.49
N ALA A 34 -3.82 12.96 3.34
CA ALA A 34 -4.99 12.17 3.72
C ALA A 34 -5.09 10.82 3.00
N SER A 35 -4.73 10.74 1.72
CA SER A 35 -4.74 9.50 0.94
C SER A 35 -3.64 8.52 1.34
N GLN A 36 -2.59 8.98 2.02
CA GLN A 36 -1.48 8.13 2.50
C GLN A 36 -1.62 7.77 3.97
N ARG A 37 -2.75 8.12 4.61
CA ARG A 37 -3.02 7.84 6.02
C ARG A 37 -3.99 6.67 6.20
N PRO A 38 -4.03 6.05 7.39
CA PRO A 38 -3.09 6.20 8.50
C PRO A 38 -1.77 5.44 8.26
N ARG A 39 -0.70 5.84 8.97
CA ARG A 39 0.47 4.98 9.14
C ARG A 39 0.13 3.79 10.02
N HIS A 40 0.50 2.60 9.61
CA HIS A 40 0.18 1.36 10.30
C HIS A 40 1.32 0.35 10.21
N GLU A 41 1.39 -0.57 11.17
CA GLU A 41 2.28 -1.72 11.14
C GLU A 41 1.68 -2.86 10.30
N VAL A 42 2.52 -3.50 9.49
CA VAL A 42 2.21 -4.76 8.82
C VAL A 42 3.21 -5.82 9.25
N LYS A 43 2.72 -6.95 9.74
CA LYS A 43 3.52 -8.14 10.10
C LYS A 43 3.40 -9.17 9.00
N CYS A 44 4.53 -9.63 8.47
CA CYS A 44 4.56 -10.68 7.46
C CYS A 44 5.23 -11.95 8.04
N PRO A 45 4.79 -13.14 7.62
CA PRO A 45 5.45 -14.40 7.94
C PRO A 45 6.77 -14.54 7.16
N ASP A 46 7.44 -15.67 7.29
CA ASP A 46 8.48 -16.06 6.35
C ASP A 46 7.85 -16.26 4.96
N PHE A 47 8.49 -15.73 3.91
CA PHE A 47 8.11 -15.94 2.50
C PHE A 47 9.34 -15.86 1.60
N TYR A 48 9.17 -16.15 0.32
CA TYR A 48 10.21 -16.02 -0.70
C TYR A 48 9.81 -15.00 -1.76
N ILE A 49 10.76 -14.23 -2.27
CA ILE A 49 10.50 -13.16 -3.26
C ILE A 49 11.60 -13.10 -4.32
N MET A 50 11.22 -12.82 -5.56
CA MET A 50 12.23 -12.57 -6.61
C MET A 50 12.94 -11.23 -6.37
N GLN A 51 14.26 -11.21 -6.47
CA GLN A 51 15.03 -9.98 -6.26
C GLN A 51 14.72 -8.88 -7.31
N SER A 52 14.47 -9.28 -8.56
CA SER A 52 14.12 -8.37 -9.67
C SER A 52 12.77 -8.78 -10.26
N PRO A 53 12.02 -7.85 -10.90
CA PRO A 53 10.87 -8.22 -11.71
C PRO A 53 11.28 -9.13 -12.88
N LEU A 54 10.32 -9.82 -13.47
CA LEU A 54 10.53 -10.64 -14.66
C LEU A 54 11.18 -9.82 -15.78
N ASN A 55 12.21 -10.40 -16.40
CA ASN A 55 12.80 -9.88 -17.63
C ASN A 55 12.14 -10.49 -18.88
N ASP A 56 12.45 -9.94 -20.06
CA ASP A 56 11.85 -10.40 -21.32
C ASP A 56 12.15 -11.87 -21.62
N GLU A 57 13.35 -12.36 -21.31
CA GLU A 57 13.75 -13.75 -21.54
C GLU A 57 12.91 -14.73 -20.69
N GLN A 58 12.71 -14.41 -19.41
CA GLN A 58 11.87 -15.18 -18.49
C GLN A 58 10.41 -15.16 -18.94
N ILE A 59 9.89 -14.01 -19.38
CA ILE A 59 8.53 -13.89 -19.90
C ILE A 59 8.37 -14.75 -21.15
N MET A 60 9.32 -14.70 -22.09
CA MET A 60 9.30 -15.51 -23.30
C MET A 60 9.37 -17.01 -23.01
N MET A 61 10.24 -17.41 -22.09
CA MET A 61 10.38 -18.81 -21.67
C MET A 61 9.07 -19.34 -21.10
N ILE A 62 8.50 -18.67 -20.10
CA ILE A 62 7.23 -19.09 -19.49
C ILE A 62 6.10 -19.05 -20.51
N SER A 63 6.04 -18.01 -21.35
CA SER A 63 4.98 -17.87 -22.37
C SER A 63 5.01 -19.02 -23.38
N LYS A 64 6.21 -19.50 -23.75
CA LYS A 64 6.37 -20.66 -24.64
C LYS A 64 5.81 -21.94 -24.01
N GLU A 65 6.10 -22.18 -22.73
CA GLU A 65 5.61 -23.36 -22.00
C GLU A 65 4.08 -23.42 -21.90
N ILE A 66 3.42 -22.25 -21.82
CA ILE A 66 1.96 -22.14 -21.72
C ILE A 66 1.26 -21.83 -23.05
N GLY A 67 1.98 -21.82 -24.18
CA GLY A 67 1.41 -21.56 -25.50
C GLY A 67 0.84 -20.15 -25.69
N LEU A 68 1.41 -19.14 -25.02
CA LEU A 68 1.02 -17.73 -25.17
C LEU A 68 1.83 -17.04 -26.28
N GLU A 69 1.15 -16.63 -27.35
CA GLU A 69 1.75 -15.85 -28.46
C GLU A 69 1.79 -14.33 -28.22
N GLN A 70 1.57 -13.86 -26.98
CA GLN A 70 1.45 -12.41 -26.69
C GLN A 70 2.80 -11.69 -26.62
N LYS A 71 2.79 -10.38 -26.91
CA LYS A 71 3.96 -9.50 -26.72
C LYS A 71 4.45 -9.58 -25.27
N SER A 72 5.78 -9.59 -25.08
CA SER A 72 6.38 -9.69 -23.73
C SER A 72 5.99 -8.50 -22.85
N ASP A 73 5.85 -7.31 -23.45
CA ASP A 73 5.76 -6.01 -22.79
C ASP A 73 4.34 -5.59 -22.34
N SER A 74 3.29 -6.33 -22.68
CA SER A 74 1.91 -6.05 -22.27
C SER A 74 1.41 -6.99 -21.18
N TRP A 75 0.67 -6.45 -20.21
CA TRP A 75 0.06 -7.19 -19.11
C TRP A 75 -1.46 -6.99 -19.08
N SER A 76 -2.18 -8.10 -18.86
CA SER A 76 -3.63 -8.15 -18.63
C SER A 76 -3.93 -9.18 -17.54
N ALA A 77 -5.13 -9.14 -16.95
CA ALA A 77 -5.55 -10.14 -15.97
C ALA A 77 -5.45 -11.57 -16.53
N LYS A 78 -5.83 -11.76 -17.81
CA LYS A 78 -5.75 -13.07 -18.48
C LYS A 78 -4.32 -13.61 -18.55
N LYS A 79 -3.38 -12.80 -19.04
CA LYS A 79 -1.96 -13.19 -19.13
C LYS A 79 -1.37 -13.50 -17.76
N LEU A 80 -1.63 -12.64 -16.78
CA LEU A 80 -1.15 -12.83 -15.41
C LEU A 80 -1.69 -14.11 -14.79
N ASN A 81 -2.99 -14.39 -14.93
CA ASN A 81 -3.60 -15.58 -14.37
C ASN A 81 -3.08 -16.87 -15.01
N LEU A 82 -2.80 -16.88 -16.32
CA LEU A 82 -2.21 -18.04 -17.00
C LEU A 82 -0.78 -18.33 -16.52
N ILE A 83 0.03 -17.28 -16.37
CA ILE A 83 1.38 -17.41 -15.80
C ILE A 83 1.31 -17.91 -14.35
N LEU A 84 0.44 -17.34 -13.52
CA LEU A 84 0.28 -17.76 -12.13
C LEU A 84 -0.24 -19.20 -12.02
N ALA A 85 -1.14 -19.64 -12.90
CA ALA A 85 -1.63 -21.01 -12.92
C ALA A 85 -0.50 -22.01 -13.21
N TYR A 86 0.33 -21.73 -14.22
CA TYR A 86 1.51 -22.54 -14.53
C TYR A 86 2.52 -22.56 -13.38
N LEU A 87 2.83 -21.40 -12.80
CA LEU A 87 3.75 -21.33 -11.68
C LEU A 87 3.20 -22.04 -10.43
N SER A 88 1.89 -22.02 -10.21
CA SER A 88 1.22 -22.74 -9.12
C SER A 88 1.32 -24.26 -9.31
N GLU A 89 1.13 -24.74 -10.54
CA GLU A 89 1.37 -26.16 -10.88
C GLU A 89 2.81 -26.56 -10.56
N LYS A 90 3.79 -25.77 -11.01
CA LYS A 90 5.20 -26.03 -10.70
C LYS A 90 5.52 -25.92 -9.21
N LEU A 91 4.82 -25.05 -8.48
CA LEU A 91 5.02 -24.93 -7.04
C LEU A 91 4.56 -26.21 -6.34
N ASN A 92 3.41 -26.74 -6.74
CA ASN A 92 2.87 -28.00 -6.20
C ASN A 92 3.81 -29.19 -6.44
N ASP A 93 4.47 -29.24 -7.59
CA ASP A 93 5.48 -30.26 -7.90
C ASP A 93 6.75 -30.15 -7.02
N ASN A 94 7.02 -28.98 -6.41
CA ASN A 94 8.23 -28.67 -5.65
C ASN A 94 7.97 -28.44 -4.14
N LEU A 95 6.83 -28.89 -3.62
CA LEU A 95 6.43 -28.62 -2.22
C LEU A 95 7.32 -29.30 -1.17
N GLU A 96 8.04 -30.39 -1.50
CA GLU A 96 8.93 -31.13 -0.58
C GLU A 96 10.03 -30.25 0.07
N HIS A 97 10.28 -29.08 -0.52
CA HIS A 97 11.27 -28.11 -0.09
C HIS A 97 10.70 -27.02 0.84
N LEU A 98 9.39 -26.99 1.03
CA LEU A 98 8.69 -26.00 1.83
C LEU A 98 8.19 -26.63 3.13
N ASP A 99 7.66 -25.78 4.01
CA ASP A 99 7.12 -26.23 5.30
C ASP A 99 5.79 -26.96 5.06
N ASP A 100 5.80 -28.30 5.21
CA ASP A 100 4.66 -29.19 4.99
C ASP A 100 3.43 -28.86 5.86
N GLU A 101 3.61 -28.12 6.95
CA GLU A 101 2.49 -27.70 7.82
C GLU A 101 1.69 -26.52 7.24
N LYS A 102 2.15 -25.92 6.14
CA LYS A 102 1.54 -24.75 5.52
C LYS A 102 1.22 -25.01 4.06
N ASP A 103 0.07 -24.50 3.62
CA ASP A 103 -0.14 -24.35 2.17
C ASP A 103 0.60 -23.11 1.68
N TRP A 104 1.08 -23.17 0.45
CA TRP A 104 1.82 -22.10 -0.19
C TRP A 104 1.10 -21.62 -1.45
N GLU A 105 1.20 -20.33 -1.72
CA GLU A 105 0.68 -19.72 -2.94
C GLU A 105 1.77 -18.91 -3.64
N ILE A 106 1.69 -18.84 -4.97
CA ILE A 106 2.45 -17.90 -5.77
C ILE A 106 1.55 -16.79 -6.30
N ARG A 107 1.97 -15.54 -6.13
CA ARG A 107 1.24 -14.34 -6.57
C ARG A 107 2.18 -13.14 -6.66
N CYS A 108 1.68 -12.00 -7.13
CA CYS A 108 2.37 -10.72 -6.92
C CYS A 108 2.50 -10.42 -5.41
N PRO A 109 3.55 -9.70 -4.97
CA PRO A 109 3.69 -9.30 -3.57
C PRO A 109 2.49 -8.48 -3.11
N SER A 110 2.13 -8.60 -1.83
CA SER A 110 1.30 -7.59 -1.18
C SER A 110 2.16 -6.35 -0.88
N GLN A 111 1.52 -5.20 -0.61
CA GLN A 111 2.23 -3.99 -0.24
C GLN A 111 3.15 -4.23 0.96
N GLY A 112 2.68 -4.96 1.97
CA GLY A 112 3.47 -5.32 3.16
C GLY A 112 4.70 -6.16 2.82
N GLU A 113 4.53 -7.19 1.99
CA GLU A 113 5.63 -8.05 1.55
C GLU A 113 6.65 -7.27 0.72
N TRP A 114 6.20 -6.37 -0.17
CA TRP A 114 7.10 -5.55 -0.97
C TRP A 114 7.94 -4.61 -0.10
N TYR A 115 7.32 -3.86 0.83
CA TYR A 115 8.05 -2.94 1.70
C TYR A 115 8.95 -3.66 2.71
N LEU A 116 8.55 -4.81 3.24
CA LEU A 116 9.41 -5.60 4.12
C LEU A 116 10.62 -6.14 3.35
N SER A 117 10.41 -6.58 2.11
CA SER A 117 11.50 -7.05 1.24
C SER A 117 12.47 -5.92 0.91
N LEU A 118 11.95 -4.72 0.64
CA LEU A 118 12.78 -3.53 0.42
C LEU A 118 13.61 -3.19 1.66
N LYS A 119 12.99 -3.17 2.84
CA LYS A 119 13.64 -2.89 4.13
C LYS A 119 14.78 -3.88 4.44
N ASN A 120 14.65 -5.12 3.96
CA ASN A 120 15.62 -6.20 4.19
C ASN A 120 16.60 -6.39 3.02
N ASP A 121 16.68 -5.45 2.07
CA ASP A 121 17.54 -5.50 0.89
C ASP A 121 17.34 -6.78 0.03
N LYS A 122 16.12 -7.32 0.03
CA LYS A 122 15.74 -8.53 -0.72
C LYS A 122 15.21 -8.25 -2.13
N ILE A 123 14.91 -6.98 -2.43
CA ILE A 123 14.49 -6.56 -3.76
C ILE A 123 15.28 -5.36 -4.24
N LEU A 124 15.43 -5.29 -5.56
CA LEU A 124 15.96 -4.11 -6.24
C LEU A 124 14.80 -3.30 -6.82
N THR A 125 14.80 -2.00 -6.54
CA THR A 125 13.88 -1.03 -7.12
C THR A 125 14.45 -0.47 -8.43
N THR A 126 13.65 -0.49 -9.48
CA THR A 126 14.01 0.07 -10.79
C THR A 126 13.46 1.48 -10.93
N LYS A 127 14.23 2.40 -11.52
CA LYS A 127 13.74 3.76 -11.81
C LYS A 127 12.64 3.71 -12.87
N LYS A 128 11.66 4.62 -12.79
CA LYS A 128 10.57 4.73 -13.79
C LYS A 128 9.82 3.40 -14.00
N SER A 129 9.72 2.58 -12.95
CA SER A 129 8.96 1.34 -12.98
C SER A 129 7.58 1.53 -12.34
N ARG A 130 6.64 0.70 -12.78
CA ARG A 130 5.34 0.51 -12.14
C ARG A 130 5.20 -0.97 -11.87
N GLU A 131 5.43 -1.36 -10.64
CA GLU A 131 5.44 -2.76 -10.24
C GLU A 131 4.06 -3.17 -9.71
N LEU A 132 3.48 -4.21 -10.31
CA LEU A 132 2.14 -4.67 -9.96
C LEU A 132 2.13 -5.36 -8.59
N LEU A 133 1.14 -5.02 -7.76
CA LEU A 133 0.86 -5.71 -6.50
C LEU A 133 -0.34 -6.64 -6.62
N SER A 134 -0.50 -7.55 -5.65
CA SER A 134 -1.71 -8.36 -5.49
C SER A 134 -2.86 -7.59 -4.85
N ASP A 135 -2.58 -6.48 -4.17
CA ASP A 135 -3.59 -5.64 -3.53
C ASP A 135 -4.58 -5.03 -4.53
N GLY A 136 -5.82 -4.92 -4.10
CA GLY A 136 -6.85 -4.10 -4.72
C GLY A 136 -6.58 -2.62 -4.48
N THR A 137 -7.18 -1.79 -5.32
CA THR A 137 -7.05 -0.33 -5.19
C THR A 137 -7.79 0.19 -3.96
N SER A 138 -7.27 1.27 -3.38
CA SER A 138 -7.96 2.00 -2.32
C SER A 138 -7.56 3.48 -2.31
N SER A 139 -8.44 4.31 -1.78
CA SER A 139 -8.21 5.75 -1.63
C SER A 139 -7.29 6.09 -0.45
N ASN A 140 -7.17 5.20 0.53
CA ASN A 140 -6.33 5.37 1.72
C ASN A 140 -6.03 4.02 2.41
N HIS A 141 -5.29 4.05 3.53
CA HIS A 141 -4.92 2.83 4.27
C HIS A 141 -5.97 2.35 5.27
N ARG A 142 -7.14 2.99 5.40
CA ARG A 142 -8.24 2.46 6.21
C ARG A 142 -8.70 1.13 5.62
N GLY A 143 -8.88 0.11 6.45
CA GLY A 143 -9.21 -1.24 5.99
C GLY A 143 -8.05 -1.99 5.29
N ALA A 144 -6.82 -1.47 5.32
CA ALA A 144 -5.66 -2.20 4.82
C ALA A 144 -5.33 -3.41 5.71
N MET A 145 -4.84 -4.49 5.11
CA MET A 145 -4.42 -5.70 5.83
C MET A 145 -3.14 -5.42 6.62
N MET A 146 -3.09 -5.89 7.87
CA MET A 146 -1.94 -5.72 8.77
C MET A 146 -1.15 -7.01 8.97
N ASP A 147 -1.61 -8.14 8.43
CA ASP A 147 -0.97 -9.46 8.53
C ASP A 147 -0.23 -9.87 7.24
N GLY A 148 -0.08 -8.94 6.30
CA GLY A 148 0.60 -9.15 5.03
C GLY A 148 -0.23 -9.86 3.96
N ARG A 149 -1.49 -10.24 4.23
CA ARG A 149 -2.42 -10.69 3.17
C ARG A 149 -2.62 -9.57 2.14
N PRO A 150 -2.86 -9.90 0.86
CA PRO A 150 -3.28 -8.91 -0.12
C PRO A 150 -4.62 -8.29 0.30
N ARG A 151 -4.70 -6.96 0.25
CA ARG A 151 -5.97 -6.25 0.44
C ARG A 151 -6.90 -6.55 -0.73
N GLN A 152 -8.12 -7.00 -0.47
CA GLN A 152 -9.13 -7.13 -1.52
C GLN A 152 -9.86 -5.81 -1.76
N PHE A 153 -10.39 -5.64 -2.97
CA PHE A 153 -11.26 -4.51 -3.27
C PHE A 153 -12.65 -4.76 -2.68
N GLU A 154 -13.14 -3.84 -1.83
CA GLU A 154 -14.44 -3.96 -1.14
C GLU A 154 -15.54 -3.08 -1.76
N GLY A 155 -15.24 -2.33 -2.82
CA GLY A 155 -16.17 -1.40 -3.47
C GLY A 155 -16.95 -1.98 -4.64
N PHE A 156 -17.69 -1.12 -5.34
CA PHE A 156 -18.31 -1.41 -6.63
C PHE A 156 -17.82 -0.42 -7.68
N GLY A 157 -17.84 -0.82 -8.96
CA GLY A 157 -17.52 0.04 -10.09
C GLY A 157 -16.22 -0.33 -10.81
N PRO A 158 -15.73 0.53 -11.72
CA PRO A 158 -14.63 0.17 -12.64
C PRO A 158 -13.33 -0.19 -11.92
N MET A 159 -13.11 0.36 -10.72
CA MET A 159 -11.91 0.09 -9.90
C MET A 159 -11.80 -1.36 -9.41
N GLN A 160 -12.87 -2.17 -9.48
CA GLN A 160 -12.83 -3.60 -9.12
C GLN A 160 -11.88 -4.41 -10.00
N TYR A 161 -11.64 -3.95 -11.24
CA TYR A 161 -10.72 -4.59 -12.17
C TYR A 161 -9.31 -3.99 -12.13
N HIS A 162 -9.07 -3.03 -11.22
CA HIS A 162 -7.76 -2.45 -11.02
C HIS A 162 -7.03 -3.15 -9.89
N ARG A 163 -5.70 -3.24 -10.02
CA ARG A 163 -4.79 -3.62 -8.94
C ARG A 163 -3.95 -2.42 -8.51
N ALA A 164 -3.50 -2.44 -7.27
CA ALA A 164 -2.51 -1.49 -6.80
C ALA A 164 -1.16 -1.76 -7.47
N ALA A 165 -0.36 -0.71 -7.59
CA ALA A 165 1.01 -0.79 -8.07
C ALA A 165 1.91 0.16 -7.31
N ILE A 166 3.20 -0.16 -7.27
CA ILE A 166 4.23 0.71 -6.74
C ILE A 166 4.93 1.38 -7.91
N GLU A 167 4.82 2.70 -7.97
CA GLU A 167 5.55 3.52 -8.93
C GLU A 167 6.82 4.06 -8.30
N THR A 168 7.94 3.89 -8.99
CA THR A 168 9.22 4.42 -8.57
C THR A 168 9.53 5.72 -9.31
N HIS A 169 9.96 6.74 -8.57
CA HIS A 169 10.26 8.06 -9.14
C HIS A 169 11.28 7.95 -10.30
N PRO A 170 11.13 8.73 -11.39
CA PRO A 170 11.97 8.60 -12.59
C PRO A 170 13.48 8.73 -12.33
N SER A 171 13.86 9.57 -11.37
CA SER A 171 15.27 9.84 -11.05
C SER A 171 15.75 9.22 -9.73
N LYS A 172 14.85 8.91 -8.79
CA LYS A 172 15.17 8.64 -7.38
C LYS A 172 14.52 7.33 -6.95
N LYS A 173 15.29 6.23 -6.94
CA LYS A 173 14.77 4.88 -6.71
C LYS A 173 14.12 4.66 -5.34
N GLU A 174 14.46 5.49 -4.36
CA GLU A 174 13.94 5.43 -2.98
C GLU A 174 12.58 6.10 -2.82
N ILE A 175 12.17 6.92 -3.79
CA ILE A 175 10.87 7.58 -3.74
C ILE A 175 9.87 6.71 -4.49
N THR A 176 8.89 6.21 -3.75
CA THR A 176 7.81 5.39 -4.28
C THR A 176 6.46 6.06 -4.05
N ALA A 177 5.48 5.72 -4.88
CA ALA A 177 4.08 6.09 -4.71
C ALA A 177 3.18 4.89 -5.04
N LEU A 178 1.99 4.85 -4.43
CA LEU A 178 0.96 3.92 -4.85
C LEU A 178 0.19 4.48 -6.04
N SER A 179 -0.04 3.64 -7.05
CA SER A 179 -0.95 3.93 -8.15
C SER A 179 -1.91 2.77 -8.41
N SER A 180 -2.75 2.92 -9.43
CA SER A 180 -3.69 1.89 -9.86
C SER A 180 -3.46 1.51 -11.31
N ILE A 181 -3.55 0.22 -11.59
CA ILE A 181 -3.41 -0.34 -12.93
C ILE A 181 -4.71 -1.08 -13.29
N PRO A 182 -5.44 -0.66 -14.34
CA PRO A 182 -6.55 -1.45 -14.87
C PRO A 182 -6.03 -2.75 -15.48
N LEU A 183 -6.53 -3.92 -15.09
CA LEU A 183 -6.14 -5.20 -15.70
C LEU A 183 -7.22 -5.82 -16.59
N ASP A 184 -8.35 -5.12 -16.77
CA ASP A 184 -9.43 -5.45 -17.72
C ASP A 184 -9.00 -5.27 -19.19
N ARG A 185 -7.84 -4.66 -19.42
CA ARG A 185 -7.25 -4.38 -20.74
C ARG A 185 -5.75 -4.65 -20.73
N GLU A 186 -5.15 -4.67 -21.90
CA GLU A 186 -3.69 -4.74 -22.04
C GLU A 186 -3.04 -3.41 -21.66
N ASN A 187 -1.97 -3.48 -20.87
CA ASN A 187 -1.21 -2.32 -20.44
C ASN A 187 0.28 -2.58 -20.61
N THR A 188 1.00 -1.61 -21.16
CA THR A 188 2.45 -1.63 -21.31
C THR A 188 3.15 -0.86 -20.20
N GLY A 189 4.46 -1.08 -20.03
CA GLY A 189 5.27 -0.36 -19.03
C GLY A 189 4.88 -0.71 -17.59
N ILE A 190 4.55 -1.98 -17.36
CA ILE A 190 4.29 -2.58 -16.06
C ILE A 190 5.29 -3.70 -15.88
N THR A 191 5.86 -3.79 -14.68
CA THR A 191 6.74 -4.88 -14.30
C THR A 191 6.04 -5.77 -13.28
N VAL A 192 6.29 -7.08 -13.37
CA VAL A 192 5.69 -8.07 -12.46
C VAL A 192 6.79 -8.84 -11.77
N ARG A 193 6.63 -9.02 -10.46
CA ARG A 193 7.46 -9.83 -9.58
C ARG A 193 6.53 -10.78 -8.85
N PHE A 194 7.05 -11.95 -8.50
CA PHE A 194 6.30 -12.92 -7.71
C PHE A 194 6.89 -13.13 -6.31
N VAL A 195 6.01 -13.54 -5.42
CA VAL A 195 6.32 -14.09 -4.10
C VAL A 195 5.75 -15.50 -3.99
N VAL A 196 6.44 -16.35 -3.24
CA VAL A 196 5.92 -17.61 -2.73
C VAL A 196 5.68 -17.42 -1.23
N SER A 197 4.41 -17.34 -0.83
CA SER A 197 3.99 -16.99 0.53
C SER A 197 3.12 -18.09 1.11
N PRO A 198 3.17 -18.35 2.42
CA PRO A 198 2.20 -19.23 3.05
C PRO A 198 0.81 -18.61 3.00
N ILE A 199 -0.20 -19.44 2.76
CA ILE A 199 -1.61 -19.07 2.81
C ILE A 199 -1.99 -18.89 4.27
N ARG A 200 -2.40 -17.67 4.63
CA ARG A 200 -2.78 -17.33 6.01
C ARG A 200 -4.23 -17.74 6.25
N ARG A 201 -4.44 -18.72 7.12
CA ARG A 201 -5.77 -19.17 7.57
C ARG A 201 -6.15 -18.49 8.89
N GLY A 202 -7.44 -18.27 9.12
CA GLY A 202 -7.96 -17.68 10.36
C GLY A 202 -8.20 -16.17 10.29
N ASP A 203 -8.29 -15.55 11.47
CA ASP A 203 -8.68 -14.16 11.66
C ASP A 203 -7.82 -13.18 10.86
N ILE A 204 -8.49 -12.15 10.34
CA ILE A 204 -7.86 -11.05 9.62
C ILE A 204 -7.62 -9.92 10.61
N VAL A 205 -6.41 -9.37 10.62
CA VAL A 205 -6.12 -8.11 11.32
C VAL A 205 -6.02 -7.00 10.28
N ARG A 206 -6.86 -5.98 10.39
CA ARG A 206 -6.89 -4.84 9.46
C ARG A 206 -6.85 -3.50 10.18
N VAL A 207 -6.44 -2.47 9.45
CA VAL A 207 -6.58 -1.09 9.91
C VAL A 207 -8.07 -0.76 10.09
N PRO A 208 -8.49 -0.15 11.22
CA PRO A 208 -9.88 0.24 11.44
C PRO A 208 -10.47 1.01 10.26
N ALA A 209 -11.59 0.51 9.74
CA ALA A 209 -12.21 1.02 8.51
C ALA A 209 -12.63 2.49 8.61
N ASN A 210 -13.08 2.93 9.78
CA ASN A 210 -13.57 4.28 9.99
C ASN A 210 -12.55 5.15 10.73
N ALA A 211 -12.51 6.42 10.37
CA ALA A 211 -11.79 7.42 11.14
C ALA A 211 -12.66 7.92 12.31
N ASP A 212 -12.01 8.30 13.41
CA ASP A 212 -12.69 9.04 14.48
C ASP A 212 -12.97 10.48 14.00
N VAL A 213 -14.15 10.66 13.40
CA VAL A 213 -14.59 11.93 12.81
C VAL A 213 -14.69 13.03 13.87
N LEU A 214 -15.21 12.71 15.05
CA LEU A 214 -15.40 13.69 16.13
C LEU A 214 -14.07 14.19 16.67
N SER A 215 -13.12 13.29 16.92
CA SER A 215 -11.77 13.66 17.32
C SER A 215 -11.10 14.54 16.25
N ASN A 216 -11.27 14.19 14.96
CA ASN A 216 -10.73 14.99 13.87
C ASN A 216 -11.31 16.41 13.82
N ILE A 217 -12.62 16.57 13.98
CA ILE A 217 -13.27 17.88 13.99
C ILE A 217 -12.78 18.74 15.16
N ARG A 218 -12.67 18.16 16.37
CA ARG A 218 -12.19 18.89 17.55
C ARG A 218 -10.77 19.42 17.36
N VAL A 219 -9.88 18.58 16.83
CA VAL A 219 -8.49 18.96 16.52
C VAL A 219 -8.46 20.07 15.47
N GLU A 220 -9.29 19.98 14.43
CA GLU A 220 -9.32 20.98 13.36
C GLU A 220 -9.86 22.34 13.84
N LEU A 221 -10.90 22.34 14.67
CA LEU A 221 -11.46 23.54 15.27
C LEU A 221 -10.42 24.23 16.19
N PHE A 222 -9.70 23.44 17.01
CA PHE A 222 -8.64 23.95 17.86
C PHE A 222 -7.53 24.64 17.05
N TRP A 223 -6.99 23.97 16.01
CA TRP A 223 -5.90 24.54 15.23
C TRP A 223 -6.32 25.70 14.33
N THR A 224 -7.56 25.69 13.82
CA THR A 224 -8.13 26.82 13.09
C THR A 224 -8.25 28.06 13.98
N LEU A 225 -8.63 27.87 15.25
CA LEU A 225 -8.68 28.94 16.22
C LEU A 225 -7.26 29.48 16.52
N VAL A 226 -6.32 28.59 16.86
CA VAL A 226 -4.96 28.95 17.32
C VAL A 226 -4.09 29.53 16.21
N LEU A 227 -4.14 29.00 15.00
CA LEU A 227 -3.27 29.43 13.88
C LEU A 227 -3.95 30.41 12.93
N GLY A 228 -5.27 30.44 12.94
CA GLY A 228 -6.06 31.24 12.01
C GLY A 228 -6.69 32.45 12.71
N ILE A 229 -7.72 32.19 13.50
CA ILE A 229 -8.58 33.24 14.07
C ILE A 229 -7.80 34.10 15.07
N ILE A 230 -7.16 33.51 16.09
CA ILE A 230 -6.46 34.27 17.13
C ILE A 230 -5.38 35.20 16.53
N PRO A 231 -4.48 34.73 15.65
CA PRO A 231 -3.49 35.61 15.03
C PRO A 231 -4.13 36.72 14.18
N SER A 232 -5.24 36.43 13.49
CA SER A 232 -5.95 37.40 12.67
C SER A 232 -6.45 38.59 13.48
N PHE A 233 -6.91 38.38 14.73
CA PHE A 233 -7.31 39.47 15.63
C PHE A 233 -6.13 40.06 16.42
N ALA A 234 -5.18 39.24 16.86
CA ALA A 234 -4.06 39.69 17.68
C ALA A 234 -3.14 40.66 16.91
N ILE A 235 -2.88 40.39 15.63
CA ILE A 235 -1.96 41.20 14.82
C ILE A 235 -2.42 42.67 14.67
N PRO A 236 -3.68 42.97 14.28
CA PRO A 236 -4.19 44.34 14.25
C PRO A 236 -4.15 45.04 15.61
N ILE A 237 -4.56 44.35 16.68
CA ILE A 237 -4.58 44.91 18.04
C ILE A 237 -3.17 45.32 18.48
N LEU A 238 -2.20 44.42 18.31
CA LEU A 238 -0.80 44.69 18.65
C LEU A 238 -0.16 45.79 17.79
N ARG A 239 -0.72 46.05 16.60
CA ARG A 239 -0.30 47.14 15.70
C ARG A 239 -1.03 48.47 15.93
N GLY A 240 -1.85 48.56 16.98
CA GLY A 240 -2.60 49.79 17.30
C GLY A 240 -3.85 50.01 16.45
N MET A 241 -4.26 49.03 15.65
CA MET A 241 -5.48 49.08 14.82
C MET A 241 -6.68 48.45 15.55
N GLY A 242 -6.87 48.81 16.82
CA GLY A 242 -7.91 48.22 17.68
C GLY A 242 -9.34 48.48 17.20
N SER A 243 -9.61 49.65 16.63
CA SER A 243 -10.92 49.96 16.03
C SER A 243 -11.25 49.03 14.86
N TYR A 244 -10.27 48.71 14.02
CA TYR A 244 -10.44 47.75 12.93
C TYR A 244 -10.78 46.34 13.42
N ALA A 245 -10.31 45.94 14.60
CA ALA A 245 -10.69 44.64 15.17
C ALA A 245 -12.18 44.56 15.54
N ILE A 246 -12.80 45.71 15.84
CA ILE A 246 -14.22 45.83 16.18
C ILE A 246 -15.05 46.04 14.92
N ASP A 247 -14.69 47.01 14.08
CA ASP A 247 -15.48 47.38 12.90
C ASP A 247 -15.29 46.40 11.73
N GLY A 248 -14.09 45.82 11.61
CA GLY A 248 -13.69 44.89 10.56
C GLY A 248 -13.70 43.43 10.99
N TRP A 249 -14.36 43.08 12.11
CA TRP A 249 -14.29 41.75 12.71
C TRP A 249 -14.64 40.61 11.75
N ALA A 250 -15.59 40.82 10.82
CA ALA A 250 -16.00 39.81 9.85
C ALA A 250 -14.86 39.46 8.87
N ASN A 251 -14.10 40.46 8.43
CA ASN A 251 -12.95 40.25 7.55
C ASN A 251 -11.81 39.53 8.28
N LEU A 252 -11.60 39.86 9.55
CA LEU A 252 -10.59 39.19 10.39
C LEU A 252 -10.97 37.75 10.67
N LEU A 253 -12.23 37.48 10.97
CA LEU A 253 -12.73 36.12 11.17
C LEU A 253 -12.55 35.30 9.89
N PHE A 254 -12.98 35.83 8.74
CA PHE A 254 -12.87 35.13 7.47
C PHE A 254 -11.41 34.89 7.08
N GLY A 255 -10.55 35.92 7.19
CA GLY A 255 -9.11 35.79 6.95
C GLY A 255 -8.45 34.76 7.88
N GLY A 256 -8.87 34.73 9.14
CA GLY A 256 -8.44 33.73 10.11
C GLY A 256 -8.87 32.32 9.74
N LEU A 257 -10.13 32.11 9.33
CA LEU A 257 -10.61 30.82 8.85
C LEU A 257 -9.83 30.35 7.61
N CYS A 258 -9.57 31.23 6.65
CA CYS A 258 -8.76 30.93 5.46
C CYS A 258 -7.32 30.56 5.85
N ALA A 259 -6.67 31.33 6.71
CA ALA A 259 -5.32 31.04 7.18
C ALA A 259 -5.25 29.71 7.96
N GLY A 260 -6.25 29.46 8.82
CA GLY A 260 -6.41 28.20 9.54
C GLY A 260 -6.55 27.01 8.59
N PHE A 261 -7.41 27.11 7.58
CA PHE A 261 -7.63 26.06 6.58
C PHE A 261 -6.39 25.78 5.72
N VAL A 262 -5.75 26.83 5.18
CA VAL A 262 -4.55 26.71 4.33
C VAL A 262 -3.37 26.16 5.13
N SER A 263 -3.16 26.63 6.37
CA SER A 263 -2.14 26.06 7.25
C SER A 263 -2.38 24.56 7.47
N GLY A 264 -3.64 24.12 7.57
CA GLY A 264 -4.01 22.72 7.69
C GLY A 264 -3.63 21.85 6.51
N ALA A 265 -3.49 22.44 5.31
CA ALA A 265 -3.10 21.71 4.12
C ALA A 265 -1.69 21.15 4.28
N PHE A 266 -0.79 22.02 4.72
CA PHE A 266 0.63 21.72 4.84
C PHE A 266 1.01 21.19 6.22
N TRP A 267 0.36 21.66 7.29
CA TRP A 267 0.75 21.36 8.67
C TRP A 267 -0.42 21.15 9.64
N ARG A 268 -0.39 19.99 10.28
CA ARG A 268 -1.06 19.67 11.55
C ARG A 268 -0.14 18.72 12.32
N PRO A 269 -0.32 18.59 13.65
CA PRO A 269 0.43 17.62 14.44
C PRO A 269 0.36 16.21 13.87
N LYS A 270 1.41 15.42 14.11
CA LYS A 270 1.47 14.03 13.66
C LYS A 270 0.31 13.23 14.26
N ARG A 271 -0.25 12.34 13.45
CA ARG A 271 -1.29 11.39 13.83
C ARG A 271 -0.66 10.12 14.41
N PRO A 272 -1.38 9.39 15.28
CA PRO A 272 -0.88 8.13 15.83
C PRO A 272 -0.63 7.11 14.72
N THR A 273 0.38 6.26 14.94
CA THR A 273 0.60 5.05 14.13
C THR A 273 -0.22 3.92 14.72
N ILE A 274 -0.89 3.14 13.89
CA ILE A 274 -1.69 2.00 14.32
C ILE A 274 -0.76 0.79 14.37
N LEU A 275 -0.51 0.26 15.56
CA LEU A 275 0.30 -0.95 15.74
C LEU A 275 -0.54 -2.20 15.51
N TYR A 276 0.10 -3.33 15.27
CA TYR A 276 -0.62 -4.58 14.95
C TYR A 276 -1.61 -4.98 16.06
N GLU A 277 -1.25 -4.78 17.33
CA GLU A 277 -2.15 -5.02 18.46
C GLU A 277 -3.39 -4.10 18.49
N ASP A 278 -3.34 -2.93 17.85
CA ASP A 278 -4.45 -1.99 17.78
C ASP A 278 -5.37 -2.24 16.56
N GLY A 279 -5.07 -3.28 15.77
CA GLY A 279 -5.82 -3.63 14.57
C GLY A 279 -7.23 -4.14 14.86
N GLU A 280 -8.15 -3.90 13.93
CA GLU A 280 -9.49 -4.49 13.94
C GLU A 280 -9.38 -5.97 13.54
N ILE A 281 -9.79 -6.87 14.44
CA ILE A 281 -9.81 -8.31 14.20
C ILE A 281 -11.15 -8.71 13.59
N ILE A 282 -11.11 -9.41 12.46
CA ILE A 282 -12.28 -9.96 11.78
C ILE A 282 -12.14 -11.46 11.70
N THR A 283 -13.03 -12.14 12.40
CA THR A 283 -13.15 -13.59 12.30
C THR A 283 -13.89 -13.95 11.02
N ILE A 284 -13.19 -14.65 10.13
CA ILE A 284 -13.82 -15.24 8.95
C ILE A 284 -14.66 -16.43 9.42
N THR A 285 -15.93 -16.21 9.74
CA THR A 285 -16.89 -17.32 9.81
C THR A 285 -17.07 -17.84 8.38
N ASN A 286 -16.60 -19.06 8.12
CA ASN A 286 -16.94 -19.81 6.91
C ASN A 286 -18.46 -19.94 6.84
N ARG A 287 -19.15 -18.99 6.19
CA ARG A 287 -20.49 -19.24 5.68
C ARG A 287 -20.31 -20.08 4.43
N HIS A 288 -20.46 -21.39 4.60
CA HIS A 288 -20.63 -22.31 3.49
C HIS A 288 -21.61 -21.71 2.45
N ARG A 289 -21.11 -21.50 1.24
CA ARG A 289 -21.89 -21.38 0.02
C ARG A 289 -21.22 -22.22 -1.05
#